data_AF-A0A7V2TR91-F1
#
_entry.id   AF-A0A7V2TR91-F1
#
_cell.length_a   1.000
_cell.length_b   1.000
_cell.length_c   1.000
_cell.angle_alpha   90.00
_cell.angle_beta   90.00
_cell.angle_gamma   90.00
#
_symmetry.space_group_name_H-M   'P 1'
#
loop_
_entity.id
_entity.type
_entity.pdbx_description
1 polymer ?
#
loop_
_entity_poly.entity_id
_entity_poly.type
_entity_poly.pdbx_seq_one_letter_code
_entity_poly.pdbx_strand_id
1 'polypeptide(L)'
;MGRILLSVLISVFWVAGAEAASLRFFGNGVDDIDRVKIQIDNPADTLPGPPADIGAEDFTIEFWLKGTLVDNPAPPVACGDNINWIYGHVIIDRDRYLQDRKFGISLAGGYVVFGVSGDGTGDMTLCSAVPVLDGQWHHVAVQRERATGVMSMYVDGQFQGQVTGPGGDISYPDDGIPGNYCGGPCVNSDPYLVFGAEKHDAGSMFPSFSGWLTNVRLSRVIRYTQPFTPPTSAFTPDADTVALYLFDEGSGTVLNDTSGYPGGPSQGQIRFGGNPPGPVWSTETPFGATPPVEVYITGPREVEIGSDATLQCVYSGIIGTPAFSWTRNGEEIPGAADDTLILLNVTTEDDGSYVVTLTTPDKAVYNSPPFVLSVVPQIPAGGWFALITLAMLLAMVAVRRRA
;
A
#
# COMPACT_ATOMS: atom_id res chain seq x y z
N MET A 1 -46.24 -29.53 -30.11
CA MET A 1 -44.82 -29.97 -30.04
C MET A 1 -43.94 -28.73 -29.94
N GLY A 2 -43.74 -28.22 -28.71
CA GLY A 2 -42.87 -27.08 -28.46
C GLY A 2 -41.42 -27.55 -28.28
N ARG A 3 -40.51 -27.02 -29.11
CA ARG A 3 -39.07 -27.28 -29.00
C ARG A 3 -38.48 -26.34 -27.95
N ILE A 4 -37.93 -26.91 -26.89
CA ILE A 4 -37.13 -26.20 -25.88
C ILE A 4 -35.76 -25.92 -26.51
N LEU A 5 -35.42 -24.63 -26.64
CA LEU A 5 -34.07 -24.18 -26.94
C LEU A 5 -33.27 -24.18 -25.64
N LEU A 6 -32.25 -25.05 -25.57
CA LEU A 6 -31.28 -25.07 -24.48
C LEU A 6 -30.18 -24.07 -24.82
N SER A 7 -30.24 -22.87 -24.25
CA SER A 7 -29.17 -21.88 -24.32
C SER A 7 -28.04 -22.29 -23.36
N VAL A 8 -26.93 -22.77 -23.92
CA VAL A 8 -25.67 -23.00 -23.19
C VAL A 8 -25.02 -21.63 -22.96
N LEU A 9 -25.08 -21.13 -21.73
CA LEU A 9 -24.29 -20.00 -21.28
C LEU A 9 -22.83 -20.47 -21.13
N ILE A 10 -21.98 -20.04 -22.06
CA ILE A 10 -20.53 -20.14 -21.91
C ILE A 10 -20.11 -19.00 -20.97
N SER A 11 -19.82 -19.34 -19.72
CA SER A 11 -19.20 -18.42 -18.77
C SER A 11 -17.77 -18.14 -19.23
N VAL A 12 -17.55 -16.98 -19.84
CA VAL A 12 -16.21 -16.44 -20.06
C VAL A 12 -15.72 -15.97 -18.70
N PHE A 13 -14.87 -16.78 -18.06
CA PHE A 13 -14.12 -16.34 -16.89
C PHE A 13 -13.08 -15.32 -17.38
N TRP A 14 -13.33 -14.05 -17.09
CA TRP A 14 -12.25 -13.06 -17.07
C TRP A 14 -11.40 -13.37 -15.84
N VAL A 15 -10.20 -13.89 -16.06
CA VAL A 15 -9.15 -13.81 -15.05
C VAL A 15 -8.72 -12.35 -15.06
N ALA A 16 -9.15 -11.57 -14.07
CA ALA A 16 -8.50 -10.30 -13.78
C ALA A 16 -7.02 -10.63 -13.51
N GLY A 17 -6.13 -10.18 -14.39
CA GLY A 17 -4.70 -10.24 -14.10
C GLY A 17 -4.46 -9.47 -12.81
N ALA A 18 -3.64 -10.01 -11.91
CA ALA A 18 -3.21 -9.26 -10.74
C ALA A 18 -2.56 -7.96 -11.24
N GLU A 19 -3.14 -6.81 -10.87
CA GLU A 19 -2.56 -5.51 -11.15
C GLU A 19 -1.20 -5.44 -10.45
N ALA A 20 -0.19 -4.86 -11.13
CA ALA A 20 1.10 -4.68 -10.46
C ALA A 20 0.92 -3.71 -9.28
N ALA A 21 1.81 -3.84 -8.31
CA ALA A 21 1.79 -3.02 -7.11
C ALA A 21 3.19 -2.52 -6.74
N SER A 22 4.23 -2.86 -7.51
CA SER A 22 5.62 -2.45 -7.29
C SER A 22 6.47 -2.63 -8.55
N LEU A 23 7.65 -2.02 -8.54
CA LEU A 23 8.75 -2.40 -9.43
C LEU A 23 9.80 -3.21 -8.64
N ARG A 24 10.26 -4.32 -9.23
CA ARG A 24 11.41 -5.11 -8.75
C ARG A 24 12.67 -4.67 -9.49
N PHE A 25 13.64 -4.18 -8.72
CA PHE A 25 15.00 -3.83 -9.16
C PHE A 25 15.96 -5.00 -8.87
N PHE A 26 16.96 -5.19 -9.72
CA PHE A 26 17.92 -6.30 -9.60
C PHE A 26 19.36 -5.86 -9.26
N GLY A 27 19.58 -4.58 -8.99
CA GLY A 27 20.90 -4.04 -8.67
C GLY A 27 21.84 -3.95 -9.88
N ASN A 28 21.29 -3.98 -11.10
CA ASN A 28 22.04 -4.02 -12.36
C ASN A 28 22.22 -2.63 -12.99
N GLY A 29 22.28 -1.58 -12.19
CA GLY A 29 22.07 -0.21 -12.69
C GLY A 29 23.08 0.31 -13.71
N VAL A 30 24.21 -0.34 -13.92
CA VAL A 30 25.28 0.12 -14.83
C VAL A 30 24.80 0.21 -16.28
N ASP A 31 25.22 1.25 -17.01
CA ASP A 31 24.87 1.56 -18.41
C ASP A 31 23.43 2.11 -18.58
N ASP A 32 23.01 3.00 -17.67
CA ASP A 32 21.69 3.66 -17.62
C ASP A 32 20.49 2.69 -17.68
N ILE A 33 20.62 1.50 -17.07
CA ILE A 33 19.56 0.48 -16.97
C ILE A 33 19.18 0.23 -15.49
N ASP A 34 18.23 -0.68 -15.26
CA ASP A 34 17.71 -1.08 -13.95
C ASP A 34 17.34 0.09 -13.04
N ARG A 35 16.72 1.12 -13.61
CA ARG A 35 16.37 2.37 -12.93
C ARG A 35 15.11 3.01 -13.50
N VAL A 36 14.55 3.96 -12.74
CA VAL A 36 13.55 4.91 -13.25
C VAL A 36 14.15 6.30 -13.26
N LYS A 37 13.95 7.06 -14.34
CA LYS A 37 14.46 8.43 -14.48
C LYS A 37 13.32 9.41 -14.61
N ILE A 38 13.22 10.34 -13.67
CA ILE A 38 12.25 11.43 -13.66
C ILE A 38 13.01 12.70 -13.99
N GLN A 39 12.68 13.34 -15.11
CA GLN A 39 13.31 14.60 -15.48
C GLN A 39 12.80 15.70 -14.54
N ILE A 40 13.72 16.38 -13.85
CA ILE A 40 13.41 17.41 -12.84
C ILE A 40 13.86 18.81 -13.25
N ASP A 41 14.40 18.97 -14.45
CA ASP A 41 14.62 20.28 -15.06
C ASP A 41 14.64 20.17 -16.59
N ASN A 42 14.38 21.27 -17.29
CA ASN A 42 14.53 21.34 -18.74
C ASN A 42 15.86 22.00 -19.13
N PRO A 43 16.88 21.23 -19.55
CA PRO A 43 18.19 21.80 -19.90
C PRO A 43 18.15 22.70 -21.15
N ALA A 44 17.01 22.80 -21.83
CA ALA A 44 16.81 23.67 -22.98
C ALA A 44 16.31 25.09 -22.61
N ASP A 45 15.95 25.34 -21.34
CA ASP A 45 15.52 26.66 -20.88
C ASP A 45 16.06 27.00 -19.48
N THR A 46 15.53 28.07 -18.90
CA THR A 46 15.92 28.61 -17.58
C THR A 46 14.70 28.77 -16.68
N LEU A 47 13.63 28.02 -16.96
CA LEU A 47 12.40 28.08 -16.19
C LEU A 47 12.52 27.15 -14.99
N PRO A 48 11.72 27.36 -13.93
CA PRO A 48 11.65 26.41 -12.84
C PRO A 48 11.32 25.00 -13.35
N GLY A 49 12.01 24.00 -12.78
CA GLY A 49 11.77 22.60 -13.06
C GLY A 49 10.34 22.14 -12.75
N PRO A 50 9.92 20.97 -13.26
CA PRO A 50 8.63 20.38 -12.92
C PRO A 50 8.51 20.09 -11.41
N PRO A 51 7.30 19.87 -10.89
CA PRO A 51 7.04 19.76 -9.44
C PRO A 51 7.83 18.67 -8.69
N ALA A 52 8.36 17.65 -9.37
CA ALA A 52 9.26 16.67 -8.76
C ALA A 52 10.64 17.23 -8.36
N ASP A 53 11.01 18.43 -8.81
CA ASP A 53 12.21 19.15 -8.35
C ASP A 53 12.05 19.77 -6.96
N ILE A 54 12.00 18.90 -5.95
CA ILE A 54 11.85 19.31 -4.56
C ILE A 54 13.17 19.82 -3.97
N GLY A 55 13.08 20.72 -3.00
CA GLY A 55 14.23 21.28 -2.27
C GLY A 55 14.21 22.80 -2.13
N ALA A 56 13.38 23.48 -2.93
CA ALA A 56 13.13 24.92 -2.85
C ALA A 56 12.17 25.30 -1.71
N GLU A 57 11.39 24.34 -1.21
CA GLU A 57 10.53 24.42 -0.02
C GLU A 57 10.99 23.38 1.02
N ASP A 58 10.23 23.25 2.12
CA ASP A 58 10.33 22.04 2.94
C ASP A 58 9.99 20.83 2.08
N PHE A 59 10.45 19.65 2.47
CA PHE A 59 9.95 18.45 1.82
C PHE A 59 9.82 17.25 2.71
N THR A 60 8.96 16.33 2.26
CA THR A 60 8.88 14.95 2.70
C THR A 60 8.97 14.04 1.47
N ILE A 61 9.84 13.04 1.53
CA ILE A 61 9.88 11.91 0.60
C ILE A 61 9.47 10.69 1.40
N GLU A 62 8.43 9.99 0.96
CA GLU A 62 8.01 8.74 1.60
C GLU A 62 7.67 7.66 0.59
N PHE A 63 7.90 6.42 0.98
CA PHE A 63 7.78 5.27 0.09
C PHE A 63 7.74 3.96 0.87
N TRP A 64 7.38 2.88 0.18
CA TRP A 64 7.50 1.53 0.70
C TRP A 64 8.64 0.80 -0.02
N LEU A 65 9.48 0.11 0.75
CA LEU A 65 10.56 -0.72 0.21
C LEU A 65 10.54 -2.11 0.82
N LYS A 66 11.01 -3.10 0.06
CA LYS A 66 11.31 -4.45 0.54
C LYS A 66 12.62 -4.92 -0.06
N GLY A 67 13.54 -5.41 0.76
CA GLY A 67 14.85 -5.88 0.32
C GLY A 67 15.50 -6.80 1.35
N THR A 68 16.63 -7.39 0.97
CA THR A 68 17.42 -8.25 1.88
C THR A 68 18.86 -7.75 1.97
N LEU A 69 19.54 -8.07 3.08
CA LEU A 69 20.95 -7.73 3.27
C LEU A 69 21.86 -8.50 2.30
N VAL A 70 21.44 -9.69 1.87
CA VAL A 70 22.17 -10.51 0.88
C VAL A 70 22.20 -9.82 -0.48
N ASP A 71 21.07 -9.23 -0.88
CA ASP A 71 20.95 -8.54 -2.17
C ASP A 71 21.53 -7.12 -2.13
N ASN A 72 21.70 -6.54 -0.94
CA ASN A 72 22.24 -5.19 -0.73
C ASN A 72 23.37 -5.17 0.31
N PRO A 73 24.54 -5.78 0.00
CA PRO A 73 25.59 -6.07 0.97
C PRO A 73 26.52 -4.88 1.33
N ALA A 74 26.25 -3.65 0.89
CA ALA A 74 27.09 -2.50 1.24
C ALA A 74 27.31 -2.41 2.76
N PRO A 75 28.56 -2.19 3.23
CA PRO A 75 28.86 -2.14 4.66
C PRO A 75 28.20 -0.92 5.32
N PRO A 76 28.02 -0.92 6.67
CA PRO A 76 27.58 0.26 7.38
C PRO A 76 28.46 1.48 7.09
N VAL A 77 27.85 2.66 6.99
CA VAL A 77 28.54 3.93 6.77
C VAL A 77 28.48 4.82 8.01
N ALA A 78 29.37 5.81 8.09
CA ALA A 78 29.33 6.81 9.15
C ALA A 78 28.34 7.93 8.80
N CYS A 79 27.40 8.21 9.71
CA CYS A 79 26.43 9.31 9.63
C CYS A 79 27.01 10.56 10.30
N GLY A 80 26.58 11.76 9.91
CA GLY A 80 27.11 13.04 10.36
C GLY A 80 27.54 13.94 9.18
N ASP A 81 28.48 14.86 9.43
CA ASP A 81 28.94 15.90 8.48
C ASP A 81 29.75 15.30 7.32
N ASN A 82 29.08 14.59 6.41
CA ASN A 82 29.68 13.92 5.26
C ASN A 82 28.62 13.54 4.20
N ILE A 83 29.09 13.01 3.07
CA ILE A 83 28.27 12.52 1.95
C ILE A 83 28.20 10.99 1.86
N ASN A 84 28.41 10.26 2.96
CA ASN A 84 28.59 8.81 2.91
C ASN A 84 27.35 8.04 2.44
N TRP A 85 26.18 8.70 2.34
CA TRP A 85 24.99 8.15 1.72
C TRP A 85 25.25 7.57 0.31
N ILE A 86 26.22 8.10 -0.45
CA ILE A 86 26.54 7.61 -1.80
C ILE A 86 27.11 6.18 -1.80
N TYR A 87 27.67 5.70 -0.69
CA TYR A 87 28.31 4.38 -0.61
C TYR A 87 27.32 3.23 -0.32
N GLY A 88 26.06 3.55 -0.05
CA GLY A 88 25.00 2.55 0.13
C GLY A 88 24.38 2.12 -1.20
N HIS A 89 23.57 1.07 -1.17
CA HIS A 89 22.73 0.68 -2.31
C HIS A 89 21.66 1.75 -2.55
N VAL A 90 21.79 2.48 -3.65
CA VAL A 90 21.02 3.70 -3.91
C VAL A 90 19.58 3.38 -4.30
N ILE A 91 18.62 3.88 -3.51
CA ILE A 91 17.17 3.77 -3.76
C ILE A 91 16.67 5.00 -4.51
N ILE A 92 17.05 6.20 -4.05
CA ILE A 92 16.66 7.47 -4.66
C ILE A 92 17.93 8.31 -4.81
N ASP A 93 18.23 8.74 -6.04
CA ASP A 93 19.41 9.53 -6.34
C ASP A 93 19.04 10.85 -7.02
N ARG A 94 19.40 11.94 -6.36
CA ARG A 94 19.37 13.29 -6.91
C ARG A 94 20.74 13.94 -6.70
N ASP A 95 21.80 13.14 -6.85
CA ASP A 95 23.18 13.59 -6.87
C ASP A 95 23.39 14.58 -8.02
N ARG A 96 24.32 15.51 -7.77
CA ARG A 96 24.95 16.32 -8.80
C ARG A 96 26.43 16.03 -8.67
N TYR A 97 27.00 15.33 -9.65
CA TYR A 97 28.33 14.74 -9.50
C TYR A 97 29.39 15.83 -9.20
N LEU A 98 30.01 15.74 -8.00
CA LEU A 98 30.99 16.70 -7.46
C LEU A 98 30.48 18.14 -7.43
N GLN A 99 29.17 18.30 -7.30
CA GLN A 99 28.49 19.57 -7.15
C GLN A 99 27.57 19.53 -5.92
N ASP A 100 27.25 20.73 -5.46
CA ASP A 100 26.39 21.02 -4.33
C ASP A 100 24.90 20.98 -4.71
N ARG A 101 24.02 21.27 -3.75
CA ARG A 101 22.55 21.20 -3.90
C ARG A 101 22.11 19.83 -4.40
N LYS A 102 22.21 18.82 -3.55
CA LYS A 102 21.88 17.43 -3.88
C LYS A 102 21.36 16.65 -2.69
N PHE A 103 20.70 15.53 -2.94
CA PHE A 103 20.32 14.58 -1.90
C PHE A 103 20.22 13.17 -2.47
N GLY A 104 20.16 12.18 -1.59
CA GLY A 104 19.78 10.83 -1.95
C GLY A 104 19.49 9.96 -0.75
N ILE A 105 18.93 8.79 -1.04
CA ILE A 105 18.53 7.78 -0.07
C ILE A 105 19.10 6.43 -0.51
N SER A 106 19.81 5.76 0.39
CA SER A 106 20.46 4.48 0.12
C SER A 106 20.34 3.52 1.30
N LEU A 107 20.88 2.31 1.13
CA LEU A 107 20.92 1.25 2.13
C LEU A 107 22.36 0.81 2.42
N ALA A 108 22.77 0.88 3.69
CA ALA A 108 24.11 0.50 4.11
C ALA A 108 24.06 -0.26 5.43
N GLY A 109 24.66 -1.44 5.49
CA GLY A 109 24.67 -2.28 6.69
C GLY A 109 23.29 -2.74 7.17
N GLY A 110 22.26 -2.67 6.32
CA GLY A 110 20.87 -2.94 6.69
C GLY A 110 20.02 -1.69 6.96
N TYR A 111 20.61 -0.51 7.10
CA TYR A 111 19.95 0.72 7.55
C TYR A 111 19.65 1.66 6.39
N VAL A 112 18.61 2.46 6.52
CA VAL A 112 18.32 3.58 5.60
C VAL A 112 19.33 4.69 5.87
N VAL A 113 19.88 5.26 4.80
CA VAL A 113 20.83 6.38 4.85
C VAL A 113 20.30 7.50 3.97
N PHE A 114 20.03 8.66 4.55
CA PHE A 114 19.54 9.85 3.88
C PHE A 114 20.58 10.95 3.97
N GLY A 115 21.04 11.46 2.83
CA GLY A 115 22.03 12.53 2.81
C GLY A 115 21.61 13.73 1.98
N VAL A 116 22.11 14.90 2.38
CA VAL A 116 21.84 16.19 1.74
C VAL A 116 23.13 17.00 1.70
N SER A 117 23.41 17.62 0.55
CA SER A 117 24.42 18.65 0.38
C SER A 117 23.75 19.98 0.06
N GLY A 118 24.14 21.03 0.77
CA GLY A 118 23.66 22.40 0.56
C GLY A 118 24.42 23.13 -0.53
N ASP A 119 24.11 24.41 -0.74
CA ASP A 119 24.84 25.30 -1.65
C ASP A 119 26.00 26.00 -0.90
N GLY A 120 27.16 25.36 -0.85
CA GLY A 120 28.32 25.82 -0.08
C GLY A 120 28.12 25.80 1.44
N THR A 121 27.04 25.19 1.92
CA THR A 121 26.68 25.13 3.35
C THR A 121 26.98 23.79 4.01
N GLY A 122 27.67 22.90 3.30
CA GLY A 122 28.15 21.61 3.80
C GLY A 122 27.19 20.45 3.55
N ASP A 123 27.52 19.32 4.16
CA ASP A 123 26.90 18.02 3.93
C ASP A 123 26.41 17.42 5.24
N MET A 124 25.33 16.64 5.17
CA MET A 124 24.82 15.89 6.30
C MET A 124 24.25 14.55 5.86
N THR A 125 24.61 13.49 6.58
CA THR A 125 24.09 12.14 6.42
C THR A 125 23.38 11.70 7.70
N LEU A 126 22.09 11.38 7.61
CA LEU A 126 21.24 10.82 8.66
C LEU A 126 20.99 9.33 8.38
N CYS A 127 21.09 8.48 9.40
CA CYS A 127 20.78 7.06 9.28
C CYS A 127 19.60 6.65 10.16
N SER A 128 18.86 5.62 9.75
CA SER A 128 17.84 5.01 10.61
C SER A 128 18.48 4.36 11.85
N ALA A 129 17.72 4.25 12.94
CA ALA A 129 18.14 3.53 14.14
C ALA A 129 17.87 2.02 14.05
N VAL A 130 17.02 1.60 13.10
CA VAL A 130 16.62 0.20 12.85
C VAL A 130 16.95 -0.23 11.42
N PRO A 131 17.29 -1.52 11.20
CA PRO A 131 17.48 -2.05 9.86
C PRO A 131 16.15 -2.30 9.15
N VAL A 132 16.16 -2.32 7.82
CA VAL A 132 14.98 -2.51 6.93
C VAL A 132 15.20 -3.59 5.86
N LEU A 133 16.31 -4.33 5.95
CA LEU A 133 16.71 -5.36 4.98
C LEU A 133 16.48 -6.79 5.49
N ASP A 134 15.32 -7.02 6.10
CA ASP A 134 14.90 -8.31 6.68
C ASP A 134 13.96 -9.12 5.76
N GLY A 135 13.72 -8.63 4.54
CA GLY A 135 12.82 -9.24 3.56
C GLY A 135 11.33 -8.91 3.77
N GLN A 136 10.98 -8.03 4.71
CA GLN A 136 9.63 -7.48 4.86
C GLN A 136 9.49 -6.13 4.17
N TRP A 137 8.24 -5.69 4.02
CA TRP A 137 7.93 -4.34 3.58
C TRP A 137 8.08 -3.36 4.75
N HIS A 138 8.78 -2.26 4.50
CA HIS A 138 8.91 -1.15 5.43
C HIS A 138 8.44 0.15 4.79
N HIS A 139 7.73 0.96 5.56
CA HIS A 139 7.46 2.35 5.19
C HIS A 139 8.63 3.22 5.65
N VAL A 140 9.12 4.09 4.77
CA VAL A 140 10.19 5.03 5.09
C VAL A 140 9.69 6.43 4.72
N ALA A 141 9.87 7.39 5.63
CA ALA A 141 9.67 8.81 5.37
C ALA A 141 10.90 9.60 5.82
N VAL A 142 11.47 10.40 4.92
CA VAL A 142 12.55 11.35 5.21
C VAL A 142 12.08 12.76 4.92
N GLN A 143 12.52 13.70 5.74
CA GLN A 143 12.03 15.07 5.69
C GLN A 143 13.17 16.06 5.86
N ARG A 144 13.02 17.27 5.29
CA ARG A 144 13.93 18.38 5.52
C ARG A 144 13.18 19.71 5.59
N GLU A 145 13.43 20.47 6.65
CA GLU A 145 13.00 21.86 6.77
C GLU A 145 13.98 22.77 6.04
N ARG A 146 13.49 23.57 5.08
CA ARG A 146 14.32 24.46 4.26
C ARG A 146 15.00 25.53 5.10
N ALA A 147 14.27 26.14 6.03
CA ALA A 147 14.76 27.31 6.76
C ALA A 147 15.96 26.99 7.65
N THR A 148 15.92 25.84 8.32
CA THR A 148 16.92 25.46 9.34
C THR A 148 17.87 24.36 8.87
N GLY A 149 17.48 23.58 7.85
CA GLY A 149 18.20 22.38 7.44
C GLY A 149 17.95 21.17 8.32
N VAL A 150 17.01 21.23 9.28
CA VAL A 150 16.65 20.06 10.10
C VAL A 150 16.15 18.94 9.21
N MET A 151 16.83 17.80 9.29
CA MET A 151 16.50 16.55 8.61
C MET A 151 15.95 15.57 9.64
N SER A 152 14.86 14.86 9.31
CA SER A 152 14.28 13.82 10.17
C SER A 152 13.87 12.59 9.38
N MET A 153 13.74 11.46 10.07
CA MET A 153 13.38 10.19 9.46
C MET A 153 12.40 9.39 10.33
N TYR A 154 11.48 8.70 9.66
CA TYR A 154 10.57 7.72 10.24
C TYR A 154 10.69 6.40 9.48
N VAL A 155 10.67 5.29 10.20
CA VAL A 155 10.58 3.93 9.65
C VAL A 155 9.39 3.25 10.33
N ASP A 156 8.48 2.70 9.52
CA ASP A 156 7.21 2.12 9.97
C ASP A 156 6.43 3.04 10.91
N GLY A 157 6.46 4.34 10.60
CA GLY A 157 5.81 5.38 11.39
C GLY A 157 6.49 5.70 12.72
N GLN A 158 7.60 5.05 13.06
CA GLN A 158 8.39 5.32 14.27
C GLN A 158 9.54 6.28 13.97
N PHE A 159 9.70 7.30 14.84
CA PHE A 159 10.76 8.29 14.71
C PHE A 159 12.15 7.65 14.89
N GLN A 160 13.06 7.92 13.95
CA GLN A 160 14.41 7.35 13.92
C GLN A 160 15.49 8.31 14.41
N GLY A 161 15.20 9.61 14.43
CA GLY A 161 16.17 10.64 14.78
C GLY A 161 16.05 11.86 13.89
N GLN A 162 16.77 12.91 14.29
CA GLN A 162 16.93 14.13 13.51
C GLN A 162 18.35 14.69 13.67
N VAL A 163 18.79 15.44 12.67
CA VAL A 163 20.07 16.17 12.65
C VAL A 163 19.83 17.54 12.00
N THR A 164 20.70 18.52 12.28
CA THR A 164 20.69 19.79 11.56
C THR A 164 21.68 19.71 10.43
N GLY A 165 21.18 19.50 9.21
CA GLY A 165 21.96 19.57 7.99
C GLY A 165 21.97 20.96 7.36
N PRO A 166 22.34 21.07 6.08
CA PRO A 166 22.35 22.35 5.37
C PRO A 166 20.92 22.86 5.14
N GLY A 167 20.66 24.12 5.51
CA GLY A 167 19.45 24.86 5.17
C GLY A 167 19.51 25.50 3.77
N GLY A 168 18.50 26.29 3.42
CA GLY A 168 18.40 26.98 2.13
C GLY A 168 17.76 26.14 1.03
N ASP A 169 17.76 26.71 -0.17
CA ASP A 169 17.29 26.03 -1.38
C ASP A 169 18.33 24.98 -1.82
N ILE A 170 17.85 23.75 -1.98
CA ILE A 170 18.66 22.65 -2.52
C ILE A 170 18.02 22.01 -3.76
N SER A 171 16.97 22.58 -4.35
CA SER A 171 16.41 22.04 -5.60
C SER A 171 17.50 21.97 -6.67
N TYR A 172 17.26 21.20 -7.73
CA TYR A 172 18.11 21.30 -8.90
C TYR A 172 18.12 22.77 -9.37
N PRO A 173 19.29 23.42 -9.57
CA PRO A 173 19.31 24.81 -10.02
C PRO A 173 18.71 24.89 -11.42
N ASP A 174 17.91 25.94 -11.69
CA ASP A 174 17.18 26.09 -12.95
C ASP A 174 18.05 25.80 -14.17
N ASP A 175 18.96 26.61 -14.65
CA ASP A 175 19.83 26.25 -15.79
C ASP A 175 21.04 25.37 -15.42
N GLY A 176 20.85 24.39 -14.54
CA GLY A 176 21.91 23.61 -13.93
C GLY A 176 22.78 22.86 -14.94
N ILE A 177 24.03 23.30 -15.10
CA ILE A 177 24.99 22.69 -16.03
C ILE A 177 25.53 21.38 -15.43
N PRO A 178 25.37 20.23 -16.12
CA PRO A 178 25.93 18.96 -15.68
C PRO A 178 27.45 19.03 -15.52
N GLY A 179 27.97 18.34 -14.50
CA GLY A 179 29.41 18.17 -14.32
C GLY A 179 30.07 17.45 -15.50
N ASN A 180 31.39 17.56 -15.64
CA ASN A 180 32.16 16.92 -16.72
C ASN A 180 32.96 15.70 -16.21
N TYR A 181 32.27 14.79 -15.52
CA TYR A 181 32.90 13.66 -14.81
C TYR A 181 32.49 12.29 -15.35
N CYS A 182 31.60 12.24 -16.34
CA CYS A 182 31.02 11.01 -16.89
C CYS A 182 31.74 10.54 -18.17
N GLY A 183 33.07 10.64 -18.23
CA GLY A 183 33.84 10.50 -19.48
C GLY A 183 33.58 11.64 -20.48
N GLY A 184 33.04 12.74 -19.97
CA GLY A 184 32.45 13.87 -20.68
C GLY A 184 31.38 14.52 -19.80
N PRO A 185 30.59 15.48 -20.34
CA PRO A 185 29.47 16.07 -19.63
C PRO A 185 28.46 15.00 -19.21
N CYS A 186 27.95 15.07 -17.99
CA CYS A 186 26.96 14.14 -17.43
C CYS A 186 25.54 14.36 -17.99
N VAL A 187 25.42 14.81 -19.25
CA VAL A 187 24.15 15.17 -19.91
C VAL A 187 23.16 14.02 -20.08
N ASN A 188 23.63 12.78 -19.99
CA ASN A 188 22.76 11.61 -20.00
C ASN A 188 22.13 11.36 -18.63
N SER A 189 22.76 11.82 -17.55
CA SER A 189 22.40 11.53 -16.18
C SER A 189 21.73 12.69 -15.48
N ASP A 190 22.01 13.92 -15.88
CA ASP A 190 21.34 15.16 -15.43
C ASP A 190 20.32 15.67 -16.47
N PRO A 191 19.26 16.37 -16.04
CA PRO A 191 18.86 16.69 -14.68
C PRO A 191 17.76 15.75 -14.18
N TYR A 192 18.12 14.57 -13.69
CA TYR A 192 17.15 13.55 -13.28
C TYR A 192 17.15 13.32 -11.76
N LEU A 193 15.96 13.04 -11.22
CA LEU A 193 15.75 12.24 -10.03
C LEU A 193 15.67 10.77 -10.46
N VAL A 194 16.45 9.90 -9.83
CA VAL A 194 16.57 8.50 -10.23
C VAL A 194 16.07 7.59 -9.11
N PHE A 195 15.30 6.56 -9.45
CA PHE A 195 14.98 5.47 -8.54
C PHE A 195 15.74 4.20 -8.90
N GLY A 196 16.29 3.52 -7.89
CA GLY A 196 16.86 2.18 -7.97
C GLY A 196 18.35 2.08 -8.30
N ALA A 197 19.01 3.17 -8.70
CA ALA A 197 20.43 3.15 -9.08
C ALA A 197 21.13 4.48 -8.81
N GLU A 198 22.46 4.44 -8.73
CA GLU A 198 23.28 5.64 -8.81
C GLU A 198 23.13 6.30 -10.18
N LYS A 199 22.99 7.62 -10.18
CA LYS A 199 22.54 8.41 -11.33
C LYS A 199 23.55 8.48 -12.48
N HIS A 200 24.86 8.47 -12.21
CA HIS A 200 25.92 8.80 -13.17
C HIS A 200 26.69 7.61 -13.73
N ASP A 201 26.41 6.40 -13.28
CA ASP A 201 27.25 5.22 -13.52
C ASP A 201 28.69 5.42 -13.06
N ALA A 202 28.85 6.07 -11.89
CA ALA A 202 30.14 6.49 -11.34
C ALA A 202 31.04 5.33 -10.84
N GLY A 203 30.56 4.09 -10.94
CA GLY A 203 31.32 2.87 -10.70
C GLY A 203 30.77 2.02 -9.55
N SER A 204 31.35 0.83 -9.38
CA SER A 204 30.83 -0.20 -8.47
C SER A 204 30.91 0.13 -6.97
N MET A 205 31.51 1.27 -6.61
CA MET A 205 31.56 1.78 -5.23
C MET A 205 30.22 2.39 -4.79
N PHE A 206 29.34 2.71 -5.74
CA PHE A 206 28.05 3.35 -5.52
C PHE A 206 26.94 2.41 -6.06
N PRO A 207 26.66 1.30 -5.36
CA PRO A 207 25.88 0.22 -5.91
C PRO A 207 24.39 0.56 -6.07
N SER A 208 23.72 -0.09 -7.01
CA SER A 208 22.28 0.05 -7.24
C SER A 208 21.47 -0.81 -6.27
N PHE A 209 20.24 -0.39 -5.97
CA PHE A 209 19.32 -1.13 -5.13
C PHE A 209 18.83 -2.42 -5.81
N SER A 210 18.76 -3.51 -5.04
CA SER A 210 18.04 -4.72 -5.44
C SER A 210 16.92 -5.04 -4.44
N GLY A 211 15.68 -4.98 -4.91
CA GLY A 211 14.51 -5.10 -4.06
C GLY A 211 13.25 -4.56 -4.73
N TRP A 212 12.19 -4.39 -3.97
CA TRP A 212 10.93 -3.81 -4.43
C TRP A 212 10.77 -2.40 -3.90
N LEU A 213 10.24 -1.52 -4.75
CA LEU A 213 9.86 -0.15 -4.42
C LEU A 213 8.44 0.09 -4.90
N THR A 214 7.64 0.78 -4.09
CA THR A 214 6.30 1.22 -4.48
C THR A 214 5.87 2.47 -3.72
N ASN A 215 4.82 3.11 -4.23
CA ASN A 215 4.11 4.19 -3.54
C ASN A 215 5.05 5.33 -3.12
N VAL A 216 5.82 5.86 -4.07
CA VAL A 216 6.74 6.98 -3.79
C VAL A 216 5.95 8.28 -3.86
N ARG A 217 5.89 9.02 -2.75
CA ARG A 217 5.27 10.34 -2.66
C ARG A 217 6.32 11.40 -2.35
N LEU A 218 6.31 12.47 -3.16
CA LEU A 218 7.08 13.70 -2.92
C LEU A 218 6.11 14.78 -2.45
N SER A 219 6.48 15.51 -1.40
CA SER A 219 5.64 16.57 -0.84
C SER A 219 6.44 17.79 -0.47
N ARG A 220 5.83 18.97 -0.58
CA ARG A 220 6.45 20.28 -0.33
C ARG A 220 6.33 20.78 1.12
N VAL A 221 6.03 19.89 2.05
CA VAL A 221 5.80 20.19 3.47
C VAL A 221 6.44 19.12 4.36
N ILE A 222 6.65 19.48 5.63
CA ILE A 222 6.91 18.52 6.71
C ILE A 222 5.60 17.80 7.06
N ARG A 223 5.46 16.52 6.70
CA ARG A 223 4.24 15.74 6.97
C ARG A 223 4.16 15.20 8.40
N TYR A 224 5.30 14.82 8.99
CA TYR A 224 5.32 14.15 10.29
C TYR A 224 6.15 14.92 11.32
N THR A 225 5.52 15.20 12.47
CA THR A 225 6.17 15.81 13.63
C THR A 225 6.12 14.92 14.88
N GLN A 226 5.46 13.77 14.78
CA GLN A 226 5.29 12.74 15.80
C GLN A 226 5.17 11.36 15.13
N PRO A 227 5.38 10.25 15.86
CA PRO A 227 5.09 8.92 15.34
C PRO A 227 3.66 8.76 14.83
N PHE A 228 3.45 7.91 13.82
CA PHE A 228 2.17 7.68 13.16
C PHE A 228 1.99 6.20 12.82
N THR A 229 0.79 5.83 12.37
CA THR A 229 0.54 4.50 11.79
C THR A 229 0.76 4.58 10.27
N PRO A 230 1.65 3.77 9.69
CA PRO A 230 1.83 3.73 8.23
C PRO A 230 0.51 3.46 7.49
N PRO A 231 0.34 4.02 6.29
CA PRO A 231 -0.84 3.74 5.46
C PRO A 231 -1.00 2.25 5.19
N THR A 232 -2.23 1.74 5.28
CA THR A 232 -2.55 0.35 4.94
C THR A 232 -3.10 0.19 3.52
N SER A 233 -3.05 1.26 2.73
CA SER A 233 -3.48 1.32 1.32
C SER A 233 -2.57 2.28 0.56
N ALA A 234 -2.69 2.24 -0.77
CA ALA A 234 -1.97 3.17 -1.64
C ALA A 234 -2.21 4.64 -1.24
N PHE A 235 -1.21 5.48 -1.49
CA PHE A 235 -1.31 6.91 -1.20
C PHE A 235 -2.35 7.58 -2.09
N THR A 236 -3.10 8.51 -1.51
CA THR A 236 -3.93 9.48 -2.24
C THR A 236 -3.21 10.82 -2.25
N PRO A 237 -3.14 11.53 -3.39
CA PRO A 237 -2.55 12.86 -3.41
C PRO A 237 -3.44 13.87 -2.68
N ASP A 238 -2.80 14.83 -2.03
CA ASP A 238 -3.42 16.01 -1.44
C ASP A 238 -2.78 17.29 -2.03
N ALA A 239 -3.19 18.46 -1.55
CA ALA A 239 -2.72 19.75 -2.06
C ALA A 239 -1.19 19.98 -1.91
N ASP A 240 -0.51 19.20 -1.07
CA ASP A 240 0.92 19.30 -0.83
C ASP A 240 1.71 18.15 -1.48
N THR A 241 1.02 17.23 -2.18
CA THR A 241 1.62 16.15 -2.95
C THR A 241 2.02 16.67 -4.32
N VAL A 242 3.32 16.87 -4.54
CA VAL A 242 3.85 17.46 -5.79
C VAL A 242 4.20 16.41 -6.84
N ALA A 243 4.47 15.17 -6.43
CA ALA A 243 4.57 14.02 -7.31
C ALA A 243 4.15 12.75 -6.56
N LEU A 244 3.48 11.82 -7.25
CA LEU A 244 3.03 10.57 -6.67
C LEU A 244 3.14 9.43 -7.68
N TYR A 245 3.91 8.40 -7.35
CA TYR A 245 4.11 7.22 -8.20
C TYR A 245 3.56 6.00 -7.46
N LEU A 246 2.50 5.38 -8.01
CA LEU A 246 1.78 4.26 -7.38
C LEU A 246 2.32 2.89 -7.78
N PHE A 247 3.00 2.80 -8.93
CA PHE A 247 3.58 1.56 -9.47
C PHE A 247 2.52 0.50 -9.83
N ASP A 248 1.34 0.96 -10.25
CA ASP A 248 0.15 0.14 -10.55
C ASP A 248 -0.13 -0.04 -12.04
N GLU A 249 0.75 0.45 -12.92
CA GLU A 249 0.56 0.40 -14.37
C GLU A 249 0.60 -1.02 -14.95
N GLY A 250 1.32 -1.94 -14.31
CA GLY A 250 1.37 -3.36 -14.70
C GLY A 250 2.19 -3.69 -15.94
N SER A 251 2.51 -2.71 -16.79
CA SER A 251 3.26 -2.92 -18.03
C SER A 251 3.85 -1.62 -18.60
N GLY A 252 4.68 -1.76 -19.62
CA GLY A 252 5.29 -0.62 -20.31
C GLY A 252 6.51 -0.06 -19.60
N THR A 253 6.96 1.10 -20.08
CA THR A 253 8.23 1.74 -19.66
C THR A 253 8.03 3.13 -19.08
N VAL A 254 6.81 3.47 -18.68
CA VAL A 254 6.46 4.76 -18.08
C VAL A 254 5.90 4.47 -16.69
N LEU A 255 6.42 5.18 -15.69
CA LEU A 255 5.90 5.22 -14.34
C LEU A 255 5.16 6.54 -14.18
N ASN A 256 3.86 6.48 -13.89
CA ASN A 256 3.03 7.67 -13.91
C ASN A 256 3.13 8.48 -12.61
N ASP A 257 3.25 9.80 -12.76
CA ASP A 257 2.94 10.76 -11.72
C ASP A 257 1.43 11.02 -11.68
N THR A 258 0.76 10.47 -10.68
CA THR A 258 -0.69 10.56 -10.45
C THR A 258 -1.07 11.68 -9.48
N SER A 259 -0.13 12.56 -9.12
CA SER A 259 -0.38 13.65 -8.15
C SER A 259 -1.45 14.64 -8.59
N GLY A 260 -1.55 14.89 -9.90
CA GLY A 260 -2.38 15.96 -10.45
C GLY A 260 -1.89 17.37 -10.10
N TYR A 261 -0.64 17.52 -9.63
CA TYR A 261 -0.11 18.81 -9.21
C TYR A 261 0.12 19.75 -10.41
N PRO A 262 -0.25 21.05 -10.32
CA PRO A 262 -0.04 22.00 -11.41
C PRO A 262 1.43 22.12 -11.82
N GLY A 263 1.72 22.05 -13.11
CA GLY A 263 3.08 22.04 -13.66
C GLY A 263 3.64 20.64 -13.93
N GLY A 264 2.99 19.59 -13.42
CA GLY A 264 3.24 18.20 -13.79
C GLY A 264 2.47 17.77 -15.05
N PRO A 265 2.43 16.46 -15.34
CA PRO A 265 3.02 15.37 -14.56
C PRO A 265 4.53 15.24 -14.74
N SER A 266 5.23 14.83 -13.67
CA SER A 266 6.66 14.52 -13.70
C SER A 266 6.87 13.04 -14.01
N GLN A 267 6.58 12.60 -15.24
CA GLN A 267 6.59 11.16 -15.56
C GLN A 267 7.98 10.52 -15.41
N GLY A 268 8.02 9.30 -14.89
CA GLY A 268 9.22 8.48 -14.81
C GLY A 268 9.41 7.62 -16.06
N GLN A 269 10.62 7.58 -16.60
CA GLN A 269 11.02 6.67 -17.67
C GLN A 269 11.71 5.44 -17.06
N ILE A 270 11.13 4.26 -17.23
CA ILE A 270 11.75 3.00 -16.82
C ILE A 270 12.83 2.63 -17.85
N ARG A 271 14.05 2.43 -17.37
CA ARG A 271 15.19 1.95 -18.13
C ARG A 271 15.39 0.46 -17.87
N PHE A 272 14.79 -0.36 -18.72
CA PHE A 272 14.85 -1.82 -18.60
C PHE A 272 16.16 -2.39 -19.17
N GLY A 273 16.84 -3.28 -18.43
CA GLY A 273 18.03 -3.99 -18.91
C GLY A 273 18.74 -4.82 -17.84
N GLY A 274 19.86 -5.43 -18.19
CA GLY A 274 20.69 -6.22 -17.26
C GLY A 274 20.39 -7.73 -17.29
N ASN A 275 21.00 -8.48 -16.36
CA ASN A 275 20.77 -9.91 -16.20
C ASN A 275 20.83 -10.31 -14.71
N PRO A 276 19.71 -10.66 -14.06
CA PRO A 276 18.35 -10.67 -14.62
C PRO A 276 17.90 -9.26 -15.04
N PRO A 277 17.06 -9.13 -16.09
CA PRO A 277 16.72 -7.82 -16.61
C PRO A 277 15.68 -7.11 -15.74
N GLY A 278 15.88 -5.82 -15.47
CA GLY A 278 15.00 -4.98 -14.65
C GLY A 278 15.08 -3.48 -14.91
N PRO A 279 14.27 -2.68 -14.20
CA PRO A 279 13.31 -3.18 -13.23
C PRO A 279 12.08 -3.79 -13.94
N VAL A 280 11.39 -4.71 -13.28
CA VAL A 280 10.17 -5.35 -13.79
C VAL A 280 8.98 -5.06 -12.91
N TRP A 281 7.80 -4.92 -13.52
CA TRP A 281 6.53 -4.87 -12.81
C TRP A 281 6.34 -6.13 -11.96
N SER A 282 5.84 -5.94 -10.74
CA SER A 282 5.69 -6.98 -9.73
C SER A 282 4.35 -6.83 -9.01
N THR A 283 3.75 -7.95 -8.63
CA THR A 283 2.50 -8.00 -7.86
C THR A 283 2.73 -7.94 -6.35
N GLU A 284 3.99 -7.91 -5.89
CA GLU A 284 4.33 -7.73 -4.47
C GLU A 284 3.82 -6.37 -3.98
N THR A 285 3.19 -6.35 -2.81
CA THR A 285 2.57 -5.16 -2.21
C THR A 285 2.78 -5.12 -0.69
N PRO A 286 3.02 -3.93 -0.10
CA PRO A 286 3.05 -3.73 1.36
C PRO A 286 1.66 -3.76 1.99
N PHE A 287 0.65 -3.40 1.21
CA PHE A 287 -0.75 -3.52 1.59
C PHE A 287 -1.06 -5.00 1.36
N GLY A 288 -0.95 -5.79 2.43
CA GLY A 288 -1.02 -7.26 2.36
C GLY A 288 -2.13 -7.72 1.43
N ALA A 289 -1.97 -8.90 0.82
CA ALA A 289 -2.96 -9.49 -0.10
C ALA A 289 -4.36 -9.12 0.38
N THR A 290 -5.14 -8.40 -0.44
CA THR A 290 -6.46 -7.91 -0.07
C THR A 290 -7.13 -9.03 0.72
N PRO A 291 -7.41 -8.86 2.03
CA PRO A 291 -8.02 -9.93 2.80
C PRO A 291 -9.23 -10.40 2.00
N PRO A 292 -9.41 -11.72 1.77
CA PRO A 292 -10.58 -12.17 1.04
C PRO A 292 -11.80 -11.52 1.70
N VAL A 293 -12.64 -10.88 0.90
CA VAL A 293 -13.83 -10.22 1.43
C VAL A 293 -14.68 -11.28 2.11
N GLU A 294 -14.76 -11.22 3.44
CA GLU A 294 -15.62 -12.08 4.22
C GLU A 294 -16.94 -11.36 4.44
N VAL A 295 -18.04 -12.06 4.19
CA VAL A 295 -19.39 -11.62 4.52
C VAL A 295 -20.13 -12.81 5.10
N TYR A 296 -20.61 -12.69 6.32
CA TYR A 296 -21.43 -13.73 6.95
C TYR A 296 -22.42 -13.14 7.95
N ILE A 297 -23.49 -13.89 8.21
CA ILE A 297 -24.53 -13.48 9.16
C ILE A 297 -24.25 -14.17 10.51
N THR A 298 -24.42 -13.42 11.60
CA THR A 298 -24.45 -13.94 12.97
C THR A 298 -25.81 -13.64 13.61
N GLY A 299 -26.22 -14.47 14.57
CA GLY A 299 -27.53 -14.36 15.22
C GLY A 299 -28.02 -15.71 15.74
N PRO A 300 -29.21 -15.76 16.36
CA PRO A 300 -29.83 -17.01 16.76
C PRO A 300 -30.19 -17.86 15.53
N ARG A 301 -29.92 -19.16 15.59
CA ARG A 301 -30.34 -20.13 14.54
C ARG A 301 -31.71 -20.74 14.81
N GLU A 302 -32.19 -20.62 16.04
CA GLU A 302 -33.48 -21.13 16.49
C GLU A 302 -34.13 -20.07 17.38
N VAL A 303 -35.39 -19.69 17.08
CA VAL A 303 -36.12 -18.65 17.80
C VAL A 303 -37.55 -19.10 18.04
N GLU A 304 -38.06 -18.86 19.25
CA GLU A 304 -39.44 -19.18 19.59
C GLU A 304 -40.43 -18.18 18.98
N ILE A 305 -41.59 -18.66 18.52
CA ILE A 305 -42.69 -17.82 18.02
C ILE A 305 -43.02 -16.70 19.02
N GLY A 306 -43.14 -15.48 18.53
CA GLY A 306 -43.47 -14.28 19.32
C GLY A 306 -42.28 -13.61 20.00
N SER A 307 -41.07 -14.18 19.90
CA SER A 307 -39.83 -13.52 20.34
C SER A 307 -39.27 -12.61 19.25
N ASP A 308 -38.37 -11.71 19.62
CA ASP A 308 -37.59 -10.92 18.66
C ASP A 308 -36.27 -11.63 18.33
N ALA A 309 -35.77 -11.44 17.11
CA ALA A 309 -34.48 -11.96 16.65
C ALA A 309 -33.67 -10.89 15.93
N THR A 310 -32.37 -10.83 16.22
CA THR A 310 -31.44 -9.91 15.54
C THR A 310 -30.43 -10.72 14.77
N LEU A 311 -30.40 -10.53 13.45
CA LEU A 311 -29.36 -11.04 12.56
C LEU A 311 -28.41 -9.90 12.20
N GLN A 312 -27.12 -10.11 12.41
CA GLN A 312 -26.08 -9.12 12.16
C GLN A 312 -25.20 -9.58 11.01
N CYS A 313 -25.05 -8.75 9.98
CA CYS A 313 -24.01 -8.90 8.98
C CYS A 313 -22.66 -8.55 9.60
N VAL A 314 -21.71 -9.48 9.51
CA VAL A 314 -20.30 -9.26 9.81
C VAL A 314 -19.54 -9.32 8.51
N TYR A 315 -18.74 -8.29 8.23
CA TYR A 315 -17.94 -8.22 7.02
C TYR A 315 -16.54 -7.67 7.29
N SER A 316 -15.58 -8.07 6.45
CA SER A 316 -14.20 -7.58 6.49
C SER A 316 -13.62 -7.44 5.08
N GLY A 317 -12.53 -6.69 4.93
CA GLY A 317 -11.85 -6.51 3.64
C GLY A 317 -12.55 -5.58 2.65
N ILE A 318 -13.63 -4.89 3.04
CA ILE A 318 -14.35 -3.91 2.19
C ILE A 318 -13.84 -2.49 2.48
N ILE A 319 -13.50 -1.75 1.41
CA ILE A 319 -13.09 -0.34 1.48
C ILE A 319 -14.31 0.56 1.24
N GLY A 320 -14.51 1.54 2.12
CA GLY A 320 -15.67 2.44 2.08
C GLY A 320 -16.92 1.85 2.76
N THR A 321 -18.02 2.62 2.77
CA THR A 321 -19.29 2.18 3.36
C THR A 321 -20.14 1.46 2.30
N PRO A 322 -20.43 0.16 2.44
CA PRO A 322 -21.30 -0.56 1.51
C PRO A 322 -22.78 -0.25 1.77
N ALA A 323 -23.61 -0.46 0.73
CA ALA A 323 -25.06 -0.54 0.87
C ALA A 323 -25.49 -1.99 1.12
N PHE A 324 -26.50 -2.21 1.97
CA PHE A 324 -26.98 -3.55 2.33
C PHE A 324 -28.34 -3.85 1.70
N SER A 325 -28.57 -5.12 1.36
CA SER A 325 -29.91 -5.65 1.13
C SER A 325 -30.00 -7.08 1.67
N TRP A 326 -31.17 -7.45 2.18
CA TRP A 326 -31.41 -8.77 2.76
C TRP A 326 -32.47 -9.52 1.96
N THR A 327 -32.27 -10.83 1.85
CA THR A 327 -33.26 -11.73 1.26
C THR A 327 -33.62 -12.84 2.23
N ARG A 328 -34.87 -13.33 2.18
CA ARG A 328 -35.34 -14.54 2.83
C ARG A 328 -35.86 -15.49 1.77
N ASN A 329 -35.33 -16.71 1.72
CA ASN A 329 -35.68 -17.73 0.72
C ASN A 329 -35.55 -17.22 -0.74
N GLY A 330 -34.64 -16.28 -0.98
CA GLY A 330 -34.40 -15.65 -2.28
C GLY A 330 -35.29 -14.45 -2.61
N GLU A 331 -36.25 -14.09 -1.75
CA GLU A 331 -37.09 -12.89 -1.91
C GLU A 331 -36.54 -11.74 -1.07
N GLU A 332 -36.51 -10.52 -1.62
CA GLU A 332 -36.04 -9.32 -0.93
C GLU A 332 -36.93 -8.99 0.27
N ILE A 333 -36.30 -8.58 1.38
CA ILE A 333 -36.99 -8.07 2.56
C ILE A 333 -37.04 -6.55 2.45
N PRO A 334 -38.20 -5.93 2.17
CA PRO A 334 -38.28 -4.50 1.93
C PRO A 334 -37.84 -3.67 3.14
N GLY A 335 -36.97 -2.69 2.93
CA GLY A 335 -36.51 -1.77 3.97
C GLY A 335 -35.36 -2.27 4.84
N ALA A 336 -34.92 -3.52 4.67
CA ALA A 336 -33.72 -4.04 5.34
C ALA A 336 -32.45 -3.55 4.62
N ALA A 337 -32.03 -2.32 4.92
CA ALA A 337 -30.91 -1.64 4.26
C ALA A 337 -29.70 -1.39 5.17
N ASP A 338 -29.75 -1.86 6.41
CA ASP A 338 -28.67 -1.75 7.40
C ASP A 338 -27.87 -3.07 7.51
N ASP A 339 -26.75 -3.00 8.21
CA ASP A 339 -25.94 -4.18 8.56
C ASP A 339 -26.63 -5.12 9.56
N THR A 340 -27.80 -4.72 10.06
CA THR A 340 -28.58 -5.41 11.08
C THR A 340 -30.01 -5.62 10.57
N LEU A 341 -30.49 -6.86 10.61
CA LEU A 341 -31.88 -7.21 10.37
C LEU A 341 -32.55 -7.60 11.69
N ILE A 342 -33.56 -6.83 12.10
CA ILE A 342 -34.35 -7.11 13.30
C ILE A 342 -35.70 -7.71 12.87
N LEU A 343 -35.99 -8.91 13.33
CA LEU A 343 -37.28 -9.58 13.19
C LEU A 343 -38.02 -9.44 14.51
N LEU A 344 -39.16 -8.75 14.51
CA LEU A 344 -39.97 -8.53 15.71
C LEU A 344 -41.13 -9.52 15.76
N ASN A 345 -41.42 -10.06 16.94
CA ASN A 345 -42.55 -10.98 17.17
C ASN A 345 -42.63 -12.08 16.10
N VAL A 346 -41.53 -12.83 15.99
CA VAL A 346 -41.26 -13.84 14.95
C VAL A 346 -42.40 -14.84 14.79
N THR A 347 -42.74 -15.17 13.55
CA THR A 347 -43.78 -16.14 13.18
C THR A 347 -43.19 -17.26 12.32
N THR A 348 -43.98 -18.28 11.98
CA THR A 348 -43.54 -19.34 11.06
C THR A 348 -43.22 -18.84 9.66
N GLU A 349 -43.69 -17.64 9.26
CA GLU A 349 -43.34 -17.03 7.97
C GLU A 349 -41.90 -16.52 7.95
N ASP A 350 -41.27 -16.36 9.12
CA ASP A 350 -39.88 -15.95 9.29
C ASP A 350 -38.90 -17.13 9.30
N ASP A 351 -39.37 -18.37 9.21
CA ASP A 351 -38.52 -19.53 9.02
C ASP A 351 -37.91 -19.52 7.61
N GLY A 352 -36.59 -19.70 7.51
CA GLY A 352 -35.96 -19.77 6.20
C GLY A 352 -34.47 -19.46 6.15
N SER A 353 -33.99 -19.38 4.91
CA SER A 353 -32.60 -19.06 4.58
C SER A 353 -32.46 -17.57 4.29
N TYR A 354 -31.63 -16.90 5.09
CA TYR A 354 -31.30 -15.49 4.96
C TYR A 354 -29.96 -15.30 4.25
N VAL A 355 -29.88 -14.35 3.33
CA VAL A 355 -28.64 -13.90 2.68
C VAL A 355 -28.60 -12.37 2.71
N VAL A 356 -27.47 -11.82 3.13
CA VAL A 356 -27.19 -10.38 3.04
C VAL A 356 -26.26 -10.11 1.85
N THR A 357 -26.58 -9.07 1.09
CA THR A 357 -25.83 -8.59 -0.06
C THR A 357 -25.22 -7.23 0.26
N LEU A 358 -23.93 -7.07 0.03
CA LEU A 358 -23.21 -5.80 0.18
C LEU A 358 -22.87 -5.28 -1.22
N THR A 359 -23.19 -4.02 -1.48
CA THR A 359 -22.76 -3.31 -2.70
C THR A 359 -21.84 -2.16 -2.32
N THR A 360 -20.60 -2.21 -2.78
CA THR A 360 -19.58 -1.19 -2.47
C THR A 360 -19.75 0.06 -3.34
N PRO A 361 -19.13 1.21 -2.97
CA PRO A 361 -19.22 2.44 -3.74
C PRO A 361 -18.77 2.31 -5.21
N ASP A 362 -17.75 1.48 -5.46
CA ASP A 362 -17.22 1.10 -6.77
C ASP A 362 -18.05 0.02 -7.49
N LYS A 363 -19.22 -0.34 -6.94
CA LYS A 363 -20.21 -1.27 -7.51
C LYS A 363 -19.84 -2.75 -7.49
N ALA A 364 -18.86 -3.18 -6.70
CA ALA A 364 -18.65 -4.60 -6.42
C ALA A 364 -19.77 -5.14 -5.51
N VAL A 365 -20.12 -6.42 -5.69
CA VAL A 365 -21.23 -7.08 -4.98
C VAL A 365 -20.72 -8.33 -4.27
N TYR A 366 -21.04 -8.45 -2.98
CA TYR A 366 -20.66 -9.58 -2.13
C TYR A 366 -21.88 -10.16 -1.43
N ASN A 367 -22.00 -11.49 -1.40
CA ASN A 367 -23.11 -12.19 -0.74
C ASN A 367 -22.58 -13.01 0.42
N SER A 368 -23.33 -13.04 1.53
CA SER A 368 -23.08 -14.04 2.57
C SER A 368 -23.43 -15.45 2.09
N PRO A 369 -22.84 -16.50 2.68
CA PRO A 369 -23.45 -17.82 2.65
C PRO A 369 -24.87 -17.79 3.25
N PRO A 370 -25.75 -18.73 2.85
CA PRO A 370 -27.06 -18.93 3.48
C PRO A 370 -27.01 -19.09 5.00
N PHE A 371 -27.73 -18.25 5.73
CA PHE A 371 -27.95 -18.36 7.17
C PHE A 371 -29.36 -18.89 7.43
N VAL A 372 -29.48 -20.10 7.95
CA VAL A 372 -30.79 -20.73 8.23
C VAL A 372 -31.25 -20.37 9.64
N LEU A 373 -32.41 -19.71 9.72
CA LEU A 373 -33.16 -19.46 10.94
C LEU A 373 -34.35 -20.43 11.00
N SER A 374 -34.46 -21.18 12.10
CA SER A 374 -35.63 -22.01 12.37
C SER A 374 -36.53 -21.37 13.43
N VAL A 375 -37.83 -21.33 13.15
CA VAL A 375 -38.83 -20.81 14.08
C VAL A 375 -39.54 -21.96 14.76
N VAL A 376 -39.38 -22.06 16.08
CA VAL A 376 -39.93 -23.17 16.87
C VAL A 376 -41.14 -22.73 17.69
N PRO A 377 -42.10 -23.63 17.96
CA PRO A 377 -43.21 -23.33 18.85
C PRO A 377 -42.70 -22.94 20.24
N GLN A 378 -43.34 -21.96 20.88
CA GLN A 378 -43.07 -21.65 22.27
C GLN A 378 -43.34 -22.90 23.13
N ILE A 379 -42.36 -23.33 23.92
CA ILE A 379 -42.58 -24.37 24.93
C ILE A 379 -43.12 -23.67 26.17
N PRO A 380 -44.40 -23.86 26.56
CA PRO A 380 -44.89 -23.28 27.79
C PRO A 380 -44.04 -23.79 28.96
N ALA A 381 -43.67 -22.92 29.89
CA ALA A 381 -42.81 -23.24 31.04
C ALA A 381 -43.30 -24.45 31.89
N GLY A 382 -44.53 -24.93 31.71
CA GLY A 382 -45.07 -26.16 32.32
C GLY A 382 -44.77 -27.47 31.58
N GLY A 383 -44.23 -27.45 30.35
CA GLY A 383 -44.02 -28.64 29.51
C GLY A 383 -42.84 -29.53 29.92
N TRP A 384 -41.87 -28.96 30.67
CA TRP A 384 -40.73 -29.71 31.20
C TRP A 384 -41.15 -30.80 32.20
N PHE A 385 -42.26 -30.60 32.93
CA PHE A 385 -42.78 -31.62 33.85
C PHE A 385 -43.54 -32.76 33.14
N ALA A 386 -44.10 -32.51 31.95
CA ALA A 386 -44.87 -33.53 31.21
C ALA A 386 -43.98 -34.53 30.44
N LEU A 387 -42.83 -34.08 29.91
CA LEU A 387 -41.91 -34.96 29.18
C LEU A 387 -41.08 -35.86 30.11
N ILE A 388 -40.71 -35.37 31.30
CA ILE A 388 -40.00 -36.17 32.32
C ILE A 388 -40.94 -37.20 32.96
N THR A 389 -42.22 -36.88 33.17
CA THR A 389 -43.19 -37.84 33.72
C THR A 389 -43.53 -38.97 32.75
N LEU A 390 -43.54 -38.73 31.43
CA LEU A 390 -43.74 -39.80 30.44
C LEU A 390 -42.53 -40.74 30.32
N ALA A 391 -41.31 -40.21 30.39
CA ALA A 391 -40.07 -41.00 30.39
C ALA A 391 -39.92 -41.84 31.67
N MET A 392 -40.29 -41.31 32.85
CA MET A 392 -40.31 -42.08 34.10
C MET A 392 -41.43 -43.14 34.15
N LEU A 393 -42.61 -42.88 33.57
CA LEU A 393 -43.67 -43.89 33.49
C LEU A 393 -43.28 -45.05 32.58
N LEU A 394 -42.63 -44.78 31.43
CA LEU A 394 -42.15 -45.81 30.51
C LEU A 394 -41.01 -46.66 31.13
N ALA A 395 -40.12 -46.05 31.91
CA ALA A 395 -39.08 -46.77 32.65
C ALA A 395 -39.65 -47.65 33.78
N MET A 396 -40.67 -47.18 34.52
CA MET A 396 -41.32 -47.97 35.58
C MET A 396 -42.17 -49.14 35.05
N VAL A 397 -42.78 -49.01 33.87
CA VAL A 397 -43.51 -50.11 33.21
C VAL A 397 -42.56 -51.19 32.68
N ALA A 398 -41.35 -50.81 32.25
CA ALA A 398 -40.32 -51.77 31.81
C ALA A 398 -39.72 -52.59 32.97
N VAL A 399 -39.58 -52.01 34.17
CA VAL A 399 -39.06 -52.70 35.36
C VAL A 399 -40.08 -53.65 36.00
N ARG A 400 -41.37 -53.33 35.97
CA ARG A 400 -42.44 -54.22 36.50
C ARG A 400 -42.74 -55.47 35.66
N ARG A 401 -42.20 -55.61 34.44
CA ARG A 401 -42.35 -56.82 33.61
C ARG A 401 -41.18 -57.81 33.74
N ARG A 402 -40.21 -57.56 34.62
CA ARG A 402 -39.04 -58.43 34.85
C ARG A 402 -38.88 -58.90 36.31
N ALA A 403 -39.93 -58.83 37.13
CA ALA A 403 -39.96 -59.38 38.49
C ALA A 403 -41.08 -60.42 38.62
#